data_AF-A0A2V9UGY9-F1
#
_entry.id   AF-A0A2V9UGY9-F1
#
_cell.length_a   1.000
_cell.length_b   1.000
_cell.length_c   1.000
_cell.angle_alpha   90.00
_cell.angle_beta   90.00
_cell.angle_gamma   90.00
#
_symmetry.space_group_name_H-M   'P 1'
#
loop_
_entity.id
_entity.type
_entity.pdbx_description
1 polymer ?
#
loop_
_entity_poly.entity_id
_entity_poly.type
_entity_poly.pdbx_seq_one_letter_code
_entity_poly.pdbx_strand_id
1 'polypeptide(L)'
;MSGKRSFEEHIAALDSLRQQPPESCIEPLRKALKHRNNFVVAKAADLVREFRLAQLSPELLTAFDRFFDNPVKSDPQCWAKNALSRALAAFEHEDSETFLRGIRHIQLEPVWGGRSDTAGTLRATCALALVQCRRLTEADLLAHLVELFADKDKSVRMEVARAIEQVGSLSAVLLLRLRAVLGADEPEVLGACYSGVLRIEGASAISWVGRFLTSADDAAAEAALAIAGTHSPQGFAALRQRFAEETDPWFRSVLLSAIALTRQDEALEFLFDLARTESLQAEAAIEAILRAMPSAEITKRLEQMVAGNQRLARVFATHRPTSSEKWSAES
;
A
#
# COMPACT_ATOMS: atom_id res chain seq x y z
N MET A 1 22.10 -30.99 14.38
CA MET A 1 22.98 -29.81 14.55
C MET A 1 23.74 -29.41 13.28
N SER A 2 24.26 -30.34 12.47
CA SER A 2 24.97 -30.03 11.20
C SER A 2 24.11 -29.25 10.17
N GLY A 3 22.84 -29.65 9.96
CA GLY A 3 21.97 -28.97 9.00
C GLY A 3 21.56 -27.53 9.36
N LYS A 4 21.47 -27.19 10.65
CA LYS A 4 21.14 -25.82 11.10
C LYS A 4 22.31 -24.86 10.85
N ARG A 5 23.53 -25.31 11.18
CA ARG A 5 24.77 -24.56 10.89
C ARG A 5 24.95 -24.34 9.39
N SER A 6 24.73 -25.37 8.59
CA SER A 6 24.76 -25.25 7.13
C SER A 6 23.73 -24.23 6.60
N PHE A 7 22.52 -24.18 7.15
CA PHE A 7 21.53 -23.16 6.74
C PHE A 7 21.97 -21.73 7.08
N GLU A 8 22.43 -21.50 8.30
CA GLU A 8 22.93 -20.18 8.74
C GLU A 8 24.13 -19.72 7.90
N GLU A 9 25.04 -20.63 7.55
CA GLU A 9 26.16 -20.38 6.65
C GLU A 9 25.69 -19.95 5.24
N HIS A 10 24.67 -20.60 4.67
CA HIS A 10 24.13 -20.21 3.37
C HIS A 10 23.49 -18.82 3.41
N ILE A 11 22.75 -18.49 4.48
CA ILE A 11 22.12 -17.17 4.64
C ILE A 11 23.18 -16.07 4.81
N ALA A 12 24.21 -16.32 5.62
CA ALA A 12 25.33 -15.39 5.81
C ALA A 12 26.14 -15.20 4.52
N ALA A 13 26.35 -16.26 3.75
CA ALA A 13 27.00 -16.18 2.45
C ALA A 13 26.20 -15.35 1.44
N LEU A 14 24.86 -15.36 1.51
CA LEU A 14 24.04 -14.46 0.70
C LEU A 14 24.10 -13.00 1.19
N ASP A 15 24.19 -12.76 2.50
CA ASP A 15 24.35 -11.40 3.04
C ASP A 15 25.64 -10.74 2.57
N SER A 16 26.74 -11.50 2.53
CA SER A 16 28.03 -10.96 2.11
C SER A 16 28.08 -10.54 0.64
N LEU A 17 27.17 -11.08 -0.20
CA LEU A 17 27.06 -10.68 -1.62
C LEU A 17 26.65 -9.20 -1.78
N ARG A 18 25.98 -8.60 -0.80
CA ARG A 18 25.60 -7.17 -0.85
C ARG A 18 26.80 -6.23 -0.95
N GLN A 19 27.97 -6.68 -0.51
CA GLN A 19 29.22 -5.91 -0.55
C GLN A 19 30.05 -6.20 -1.80
N GLN A 20 29.54 -7.03 -2.72
CA GLN A 20 30.23 -7.43 -3.94
C GLN A 20 29.61 -6.71 -5.16
N PRO A 21 30.39 -6.53 -6.24
CA PRO A 21 29.84 -6.00 -7.49
C PRO A 21 28.82 -6.98 -8.08
N PRO A 22 27.71 -6.49 -8.69
CA PRO A 22 26.63 -7.32 -9.21
C PRO A 22 27.08 -8.47 -10.11
N GLU A 23 28.11 -8.27 -10.93
CA GLU A 23 28.62 -9.27 -11.87
C GLU A 23 29.20 -10.50 -11.15
N SER A 24 29.84 -10.29 -9.99
CA SER A 24 30.39 -11.38 -9.17
C SER A 24 29.32 -12.16 -8.42
N CYS A 25 28.11 -11.61 -8.30
CA CYS A 25 26.99 -12.24 -7.62
C CYS A 25 26.22 -13.24 -8.50
N ILE A 26 26.41 -13.23 -9.82
CA ILE A 26 25.62 -14.03 -10.78
C ILE A 26 25.69 -15.54 -10.49
N GLU A 27 26.89 -16.13 -10.45
CA GLU A 27 27.04 -17.58 -10.22
C GLU A 27 26.58 -18.01 -8.82
N PRO A 28 26.96 -17.31 -7.73
CA PRO A 28 26.43 -17.59 -6.39
C PRO A 28 24.90 -17.56 -6.34
N LEU A 29 24.27 -16.53 -6.91
CA LEU A 29 22.81 -16.39 -6.92
C LEU A 29 22.14 -17.46 -7.79
N ARG A 30 22.72 -17.78 -8.96
CA ARG A 30 22.25 -18.91 -9.80
C ARG A 30 22.23 -20.22 -9.03
N LYS A 31 23.27 -20.51 -8.25
CA LYS A 31 23.35 -21.70 -7.41
C LYS A 31 22.30 -21.65 -6.28
N ALA A 32 22.12 -20.49 -5.65
CA ALA A 32 21.17 -20.31 -4.57
C ALA A 32 19.71 -20.49 -5.04
N LEU A 33 19.33 -20.00 -6.23
CA LEU A 33 18.00 -20.19 -6.81
C LEU A 33 17.65 -21.68 -7.07
N LYS A 34 18.67 -22.53 -7.27
CA LYS A 34 18.51 -23.98 -7.43
C LYS A 34 18.43 -24.73 -6.10
N HIS A 35 18.57 -24.04 -4.97
CA HIS A 35 18.55 -24.66 -3.65
C HIS A 35 17.13 -25.13 -3.26
N ARG A 36 17.06 -26.19 -2.45
CA ARG A 36 15.77 -26.79 -2.00
C ARG A 36 15.07 -26.02 -0.88
N ASN A 37 15.81 -25.17 -0.16
CA ASN A 37 15.27 -24.41 0.98
C ASN A 37 14.67 -23.10 0.48
N ASN A 38 13.40 -22.87 0.80
CA ASN A 38 12.64 -21.70 0.37
C ASN A 38 13.24 -20.36 0.83
N PHE A 39 13.73 -20.24 2.06
CA PHE A 39 14.36 -19.00 2.55
C PHE A 39 15.63 -18.64 1.78
N VAL A 40 16.47 -19.63 1.44
CA VAL A 40 17.67 -19.41 0.62
C VAL A 40 17.27 -18.90 -0.77
N VAL A 41 16.25 -19.51 -1.39
CA VAL A 41 15.77 -19.07 -2.70
C VAL A 41 15.11 -17.70 -2.63
N ALA A 42 14.28 -17.44 -1.62
CA ALA A 42 13.62 -16.16 -1.44
C ALA A 42 14.62 -15.01 -1.34
N LYS A 43 15.64 -15.18 -0.48
CA LYS A 43 16.70 -14.19 -0.31
C LYS A 43 17.53 -14.00 -1.58
N ALA A 44 17.84 -15.09 -2.30
CA ALA A 44 18.52 -14.99 -3.57
C ALA A 44 17.68 -14.23 -4.62
N ALA A 45 16.38 -14.49 -4.70
CA ALA A 45 15.46 -13.79 -5.59
C ALA A 45 15.37 -12.28 -5.27
N ASP A 46 15.30 -11.91 -3.98
CA ASP A 46 15.31 -10.50 -3.58
C ASP A 46 16.64 -9.81 -3.96
N LEU A 47 17.79 -10.47 -3.79
CA LEU A 47 19.10 -9.94 -4.23
C LEU A 47 19.19 -9.83 -5.76
N VAL A 48 18.68 -10.81 -6.50
CA VAL A 48 18.61 -10.75 -7.98
C VAL A 48 17.81 -9.53 -8.42
N ARG A 49 16.67 -9.27 -7.78
CA ARG A 49 15.84 -8.08 -8.02
C ARG A 49 16.58 -6.79 -7.65
N GLU A 50 17.20 -6.74 -6.47
CA GLU A 50 17.96 -5.58 -5.95
C GLU A 50 19.09 -5.18 -6.91
N PHE A 51 19.87 -6.15 -7.38
CA PHE A 51 20.96 -5.95 -8.34
C PHE A 51 20.50 -5.85 -9.81
N ARG A 52 19.20 -5.98 -10.08
CA ARG A 52 18.62 -5.97 -11.43
C ARG A 52 19.24 -6.98 -12.41
N LEU A 53 19.54 -8.18 -11.92
CA LEU A 53 20.19 -9.24 -12.71
C LEU A 53 19.18 -10.03 -13.58
N ALA A 54 18.55 -9.36 -14.55
CA ALA A 54 17.50 -9.93 -15.41
C ALA A 54 17.93 -11.20 -16.18
N GLN A 55 19.23 -11.38 -16.42
CA GLN A 55 19.78 -12.60 -17.01
C GLN A 55 19.54 -13.89 -16.20
N LEU A 56 19.15 -13.78 -14.92
CA LEU A 56 18.78 -14.91 -14.05
C LEU A 56 17.27 -15.24 -14.10
N SER A 57 16.51 -14.60 -14.98
CA SER A 57 15.08 -14.89 -15.19
C SER A 57 14.78 -16.39 -15.44
N PRO A 58 15.57 -17.14 -16.23
CA PRO A 58 15.33 -18.57 -16.42
C PRO A 58 15.36 -19.37 -15.10
N GLU A 59 16.29 -19.04 -14.20
CA GLU A 59 16.38 -19.68 -12.89
C GLU A 59 15.29 -19.22 -11.93
N LEU A 60 14.86 -17.95 -12.01
CA LEU A 60 13.70 -17.47 -11.25
C LEU A 60 12.43 -18.24 -11.65
N LEU A 61 12.18 -18.41 -12.95
CA LEU A 61 11.02 -19.17 -13.46
C LEU A 61 11.08 -20.64 -13.04
N THR A 62 12.22 -21.29 -13.23
CA THR A 62 12.42 -22.69 -12.83
C THR A 62 12.18 -22.89 -11.34
N ALA A 63 12.66 -21.96 -10.51
CA ALA A 63 12.43 -22.00 -9.07
C ALA A 63 10.97 -21.75 -8.71
N PHE A 64 10.32 -20.79 -9.38
CA PHE A 64 8.93 -20.43 -9.15
C PHE A 64 8.02 -21.64 -9.39
N ASP A 65 8.19 -22.31 -10.53
CA ASP A 65 7.41 -23.49 -10.89
C ASP A 65 7.57 -24.63 -9.88
N ARG A 66 8.81 -24.89 -9.44
CA ARG A 66 9.12 -25.96 -8.49
C ARG A 66 8.43 -25.78 -7.14
N PHE A 67 8.24 -24.54 -6.67
CA PHE A 67 7.64 -24.29 -5.35
C PHE A 67 6.11 -24.45 -5.31
N PHE A 68 5.48 -24.74 -6.44
CA PHE A 68 4.09 -25.22 -6.46
C PHE A 68 3.97 -26.73 -6.22
N ASP A 69 5.07 -27.49 -6.30
CA ASP A 69 5.07 -28.93 -6.02
C ASP A 69 5.17 -29.18 -4.51
N ASN A 70 4.15 -29.84 -3.94
CA ASN A 70 4.00 -30.04 -2.49
C ASN A 70 4.18 -28.74 -1.67
N PRO A 71 3.42 -27.69 -1.99
CA PRO A 71 3.78 -26.30 -1.67
C PRO A 71 3.77 -26.00 -0.16
N VAL A 72 2.89 -26.66 0.61
CA VAL A 72 2.86 -26.58 2.08
C VAL A 72 4.17 -27.07 2.72
N LYS A 73 4.85 -28.03 2.08
CA LYS A 73 6.11 -28.61 2.59
C LYS A 73 7.33 -27.93 1.99
N SER A 74 7.29 -27.60 0.70
CA SER A 74 8.44 -27.04 -0.03
C SER A 74 8.58 -25.53 0.18
N ASP A 75 7.47 -24.81 0.36
CA ASP A 75 7.45 -23.36 0.56
C ASP A 75 6.33 -22.93 1.54
N PRO A 76 6.40 -23.33 2.82
CA PRO A 76 5.47 -22.85 3.84
C PRO A 76 5.45 -21.32 3.86
N GLN A 77 4.27 -20.75 4.02
CA GLN A 77 3.96 -19.32 3.99
C GLN A 77 4.29 -18.59 2.67
N CYS A 78 4.54 -19.34 1.59
CA CYS A 78 4.85 -18.78 0.27
C CYS A 78 6.11 -17.90 0.19
N TRP A 79 7.09 -18.03 1.10
CA TRP A 79 8.29 -17.19 1.13
C TRP A 79 9.01 -17.11 -0.22
N ALA A 80 9.29 -18.25 -0.84
CA ALA A 80 9.98 -18.29 -2.12
C ALA A 80 9.09 -17.77 -3.25
N LYS A 81 7.84 -18.25 -3.36
CA LYS A 81 6.92 -17.80 -4.42
C LYS A 81 6.69 -16.28 -4.38
N ASN A 82 6.60 -15.69 -3.19
CA ASN A 82 6.43 -14.25 -3.03
C ASN A 82 7.66 -13.47 -3.52
N ALA A 83 8.88 -13.88 -3.15
CA ALA A 83 10.09 -13.20 -3.62
C ALA A 83 10.34 -13.40 -5.12
N LEU A 84 10.11 -14.60 -5.64
CA LEU A 84 10.27 -14.95 -7.05
C LEU A 84 9.29 -14.18 -7.94
N SER A 85 8.00 -14.14 -7.57
CA SER A 85 6.99 -13.38 -8.33
C SER A 85 7.28 -11.88 -8.35
N ARG A 86 7.74 -11.29 -7.23
CA ARG A 86 8.19 -9.88 -7.20
C ARG A 86 9.39 -9.63 -8.11
N ALA A 87 10.37 -10.55 -8.14
CA ALA A 87 11.54 -10.42 -9.01
C ALA A 87 11.13 -10.50 -10.50
N LEU A 88 10.27 -11.46 -10.86
CA LEU A 88 9.74 -11.61 -12.21
C LEU A 88 8.91 -10.39 -12.65
N ALA A 89 8.06 -9.87 -11.75
CA ALA A 89 7.29 -8.65 -12.00
C ALA A 89 8.20 -7.43 -12.22
N ALA A 90 9.25 -7.28 -11.41
CA ALA A 90 10.23 -6.19 -11.56
C ALA A 90 11.05 -6.27 -12.85
N PHE A 91 11.12 -7.45 -13.47
CA PHE A 91 11.77 -7.66 -14.77
C PHE A 91 10.78 -7.65 -15.93
N GLU A 92 9.53 -7.25 -15.70
CA GLU A 92 8.50 -7.13 -16.72
C GLU A 92 8.31 -8.44 -17.51
N HIS A 93 8.33 -9.58 -16.80
CA HIS A 93 8.10 -10.87 -17.43
C HIS A 93 6.72 -10.91 -18.10
N GLU A 94 6.66 -11.30 -19.38
CA GLU A 94 5.47 -11.11 -20.24
C GLU A 94 4.54 -12.33 -20.33
N ASP A 95 4.95 -13.50 -19.82
CA ASP A 95 4.10 -14.69 -19.87
C ASP A 95 3.04 -14.65 -18.77
N SER A 96 1.82 -14.27 -19.17
CA SER A 96 0.67 -14.12 -18.28
C SER A 96 0.32 -15.41 -17.54
N GLU A 97 0.56 -16.60 -18.12
CA GLU A 97 0.24 -17.87 -17.45
C GLU A 97 1.06 -18.05 -16.15
N THR A 98 2.25 -17.46 -16.09
CA THR A 98 3.09 -17.45 -14.88
C THR A 98 2.35 -16.77 -13.73
N PHE A 99 1.78 -15.59 -13.97
CA PHE A 99 1.08 -14.83 -12.94
C PHE A 99 -0.38 -15.28 -12.73
N LEU A 100 -1.05 -15.77 -13.77
CA LEU A 100 -2.38 -16.40 -13.63
C LEU A 100 -2.33 -17.63 -12.72
N ARG A 101 -1.25 -18.42 -12.80
CA ARG A 101 -1.00 -19.51 -11.86
C ARG A 101 -0.93 -19.01 -10.41
N GLY A 102 -0.21 -17.90 -10.18
CA GLY A 102 -0.07 -17.28 -8.86
C GLY A 102 -1.39 -16.74 -8.32
N ILE A 103 -2.17 -16.05 -9.14
CA ILE A 103 -3.51 -15.51 -8.81
C ILE A 103 -4.49 -16.62 -8.41
N ARG A 104 -4.41 -17.80 -9.03
CA ARG A 104 -5.30 -18.92 -8.72
C ARG A 104 -4.83 -19.75 -7.53
N HIS A 105 -3.66 -19.46 -6.95
CA HIS A 105 -3.04 -20.30 -5.93
C HIS A 105 -3.67 -20.10 -4.56
N ILE A 106 -4.04 -21.21 -3.92
CA ILE A 106 -4.52 -21.30 -2.54
C ILE A 106 -3.60 -22.25 -1.77
N GLN A 107 -3.09 -21.81 -0.63
CA GLN A 107 -2.18 -22.60 0.19
C GLN A 107 -2.70 -22.71 1.62
N LEU A 108 -3.58 -23.69 1.84
CA LEU A 108 -4.14 -23.95 3.16
C LEU A 108 -3.11 -24.64 4.07
N GLU A 109 -2.59 -23.92 5.05
CA GLU A 109 -1.63 -24.40 6.04
C GLU A 109 -2.28 -24.59 7.41
N PRO A 110 -1.79 -25.54 8.23
CA PRO A 110 -2.34 -25.79 9.56
C PRO A 110 -2.12 -24.59 10.48
N VAL A 111 -3.17 -24.17 11.18
CA VAL A 111 -3.15 -23.17 12.26
C VAL A 111 -3.89 -23.73 13.47
N TRP A 112 -3.74 -23.08 14.63
CA TRP A 112 -4.53 -23.47 15.80
C TRP A 112 -6.04 -23.38 15.49
N GLY A 113 -6.74 -24.51 15.60
CA GLY A 113 -8.18 -24.57 15.34
C GLY A 113 -8.60 -24.66 13.87
N GLY A 114 -7.69 -24.87 12.90
CA GLY A 114 -8.10 -25.06 11.51
C GLY A 114 -6.97 -24.95 10.48
N ARG A 115 -7.30 -24.34 9.33
CA ARG A 115 -6.35 -24.03 8.26
C ARG A 115 -6.50 -22.57 7.85
N SER A 116 -5.38 -21.94 7.51
CA SER A 116 -5.35 -20.59 6.97
C SER A 116 -4.71 -20.61 5.59
N ASP A 117 -5.24 -19.82 4.66
CA ASP A 117 -4.63 -19.61 3.36
C ASP A 117 -3.46 -18.62 3.49
N THR A 118 -2.25 -19.04 3.12
CA THR A 118 -1.03 -18.23 3.21
C THR A 118 -0.62 -17.60 1.87
N ALA A 119 -1.41 -17.79 0.82
CA ALA A 119 -1.08 -17.34 -0.54
C ALA A 119 -1.62 -15.94 -0.91
N GLY A 120 -2.24 -15.20 0.01
CA GLY A 120 -2.81 -13.87 -0.26
C GLY A 120 -1.80 -12.91 -0.90
N THR A 121 -0.60 -12.76 -0.32
CA THR A 121 0.48 -11.92 -0.89
C THR A 121 0.91 -12.34 -2.29
N LEU A 122 0.91 -13.65 -2.57
CA LEU A 122 1.25 -14.16 -3.91
C LEU A 122 0.20 -13.72 -4.93
N ARG A 123 -1.09 -13.91 -4.59
CA ARG A 123 -2.20 -13.52 -5.47
C ARG A 123 -2.18 -12.03 -5.77
N ALA A 124 -2.02 -11.20 -4.73
CA ALA A 124 -1.90 -9.75 -4.86
C ALA A 124 -0.72 -9.33 -5.75
N THR A 125 0.47 -9.90 -5.53
CA THR A 125 1.68 -9.60 -6.32
C THR A 125 1.48 -9.99 -7.78
N CYS A 126 0.91 -11.16 -8.05
CA CYS A 126 0.67 -11.62 -9.40
C CYS A 126 -0.44 -10.84 -10.11
N ALA A 127 -1.47 -10.37 -9.39
CA ALA A 127 -2.51 -9.48 -9.94
C ALA A 127 -1.92 -8.17 -10.46
N LEU A 128 -1.04 -7.54 -9.68
CA LEU A 128 -0.32 -6.34 -10.13
C LEU A 128 0.62 -6.63 -11.31
N ALA A 129 1.34 -7.75 -11.27
CA ALA A 129 2.27 -8.12 -12.35
C ALA A 129 1.56 -8.36 -13.69
N LEU A 130 0.32 -8.89 -13.67
CA LEU A 130 -0.47 -9.07 -14.88
C LEU A 130 -0.76 -7.78 -15.64
N VAL A 131 -0.82 -6.63 -14.96
CA VAL A 131 -1.04 -5.33 -15.61
C VAL A 131 0.05 -5.02 -16.64
N GLN A 132 1.27 -5.53 -16.41
CA GLN A 132 2.41 -5.33 -17.31
C GLN A 132 2.46 -6.32 -18.48
N CYS A 133 1.63 -7.38 -18.46
CA CYS A 133 1.63 -8.41 -19.51
C CYS A 133 0.87 -7.93 -20.76
N ARG A 134 1.59 -7.49 -21.79
CA ARG A 134 1.03 -6.83 -22.98
C ARG A 134 0.28 -7.76 -23.93
N ARG A 135 0.42 -9.08 -23.73
CA ARG A 135 -0.26 -10.10 -24.53
C ARG A 135 -1.72 -10.30 -24.12
N LEU A 136 -2.10 -9.89 -22.91
CA LEU A 136 -3.50 -9.92 -22.48
C LEU A 136 -4.24 -8.73 -23.09
N THR A 137 -5.44 -8.97 -23.59
CA THR A 137 -6.34 -7.85 -23.89
C THR A 137 -6.79 -7.20 -22.58
N GLU A 138 -7.13 -5.92 -22.63
CA GLU A 138 -7.68 -5.24 -21.45
C GLU A 138 -8.91 -5.97 -20.90
N ALA A 139 -9.79 -6.47 -21.77
CA ALA A 139 -10.98 -7.19 -21.38
C ALA A 139 -10.64 -8.49 -20.61
N ASP A 140 -9.67 -9.27 -21.10
CA ASP A 140 -9.23 -10.50 -20.42
C ASP A 140 -8.55 -10.20 -19.08
N LEU A 141 -7.71 -9.15 -19.03
CA LEU A 141 -7.07 -8.69 -17.80
C LEU A 141 -8.13 -8.28 -16.76
N LEU A 142 -9.06 -7.41 -17.12
CA LEU A 142 -10.13 -6.96 -16.23
C LEU A 142 -11.05 -8.10 -15.80
N ALA A 143 -11.30 -9.09 -16.67
CA ALA A 143 -12.06 -10.30 -16.31
C ALA A 143 -11.38 -11.12 -15.21
N HIS A 144 -10.04 -11.21 -15.23
CA HIS A 144 -9.31 -11.86 -14.14
C HIS A 144 -9.29 -11.02 -12.86
N LEU A 145 -9.10 -9.70 -12.97
CA LEU A 145 -9.04 -8.82 -11.80
C LEU A 145 -10.41 -8.71 -11.09
N VAL A 146 -11.53 -8.68 -11.83
CA VAL A 146 -12.86 -8.56 -11.21
C VAL A 146 -13.22 -9.79 -10.37
N GLU A 147 -12.79 -10.99 -10.75
CA GLU A 147 -13.00 -12.20 -9.94
C GLU A 147 -12.28 -12.10 -8.59
N LEU A 148 -11.10 -11.49 -8.54
CA LEU A 148 -10.33 -11.31 -7.31
C LEU A 148 -10.93 -10.30 -6.33
N PHE A 149 -11.90 -9.47 -6.75
CA PHE A 149 -12.70 -8.71 -5.78
C PHE A 149 -13.55 -9.61 -4.87
N ALA A 150 -13.70 -10.90 -5.17
CA ALA A 150 -14.32 -11.88 -4.29
C ALA A 150 -13.31 -12.65 -3.42
N ASP A 151 -12.02 -12.28 -3.44
CA ASP A 151 -11.02 -12.94 -2.60
C ASP A 151 -11.38 -12.79 -1.12
N LYS A 152 -11.10 -13.82 -0.32
CA LYS A 152 -11.37 -13.81 1.13
C LYS A 152 -10.39 -12.92 1.88
N ASP A 153 -9.18 -12.73 1.35
CA ASP A 153 -8.17 -11.87 1.93
C ASP A 153 -8.41 -10.42 1.49
N LYS A 154 -8.68 -9.55 2.47
CA LYS A 154 -8.86 -8.11 2.27
C LYS A 154 -7.68 -7.48 1.53
N SER A 155 -6.45 -7.88 1.87
CA SER A 155 -5.25 -7.31 1.27
C SER A 155 -5.16 -7.61 -0.23
N VAL A 156 -5.67 -8.76 -0.68
CA VAL A 156 -5.79 -9.09 -2.11
C VAL A 156 -6.78 -8.14 -2.78
N ARG A 157 -7.96 -7.95 -2.20
CA ARG A 157 -8.98 -7.04 -2.79
C ARG A 157 -8.48 -5.59 -2.89
N MET A 158 -7.70 -5.12 -1.91
CA MET A 158 -7.06 -3.80 -1.97
C MET A 158 -6.05 -3.70 -3.13
N GLU A 159 -5.16 -4.69 -3.29
CA GLU A 159 -4.18 -4.68 -4.39
C GLU A 159 -4.83 -4.89 -5.76
N VAL A 160 -5.98 -5.56 -5.83
CA VAL A 160 -6.78 -5.68 -7.05
C VAL A 160 -7.37 -4.33 -7.45
N ALA A 161 -7.89 -3.54 -6.50
CA ALA A 161 -8.32 -2.17 -6.79
C ALA A 161 -7.17 -1.33 -7.36
N ARG A 162 -5.96 -1.46 -6.81
CA ARG A 162 -4.75 -0.81 -7.32
C ARG A 162 -4.32 -1.32 -8.69
N ALA A 163 -4.45 -2.62 -8.96
CA ALA A 163 -4.18 -3.19 -10.28
C ALA A 163 -5.15 -2.63 -11.34
N ILE A 164 -6.45 -2.56 -11.02
CA ILE A 164 -7.46 -1.96 -11.90
C ILE A 164 -7.20 -0.47 -12.10
N GLU A 165 -6.83 0.27 -11.05
CA GLU A 165 -6.38 1.66 -11.16
C GLU A 165 -5.23 1.81 -12.17
N GLN A 166 -4.23 0.93 -12.14
CA GLN A 166 -3.08 0.98 -13.06
C GLN A 166 -3.45 0.70 -14.52
N VAL A 167 -4.54 -0.04 -14.78
CA VAL A 167 -5.06 -0.20 -16.16
C VAL A 167 -5.50 1.15 -16.73
N GLY A 168 -6.09 2.02 -15.91
CA GLY A 168 -6.34 3.42 -16.26
C GLY A 168 -7.41 3.66 -17.33
N SER A 169 -8.16 2.64 -17.74
CA SER A 169 -9.18 2.74 -18.80
C SER A 169 -10.56 3.14 -18.27
N LEU A 170 -11.47 3.48 -19.20
CA LEU A 170 -12.88 3.72 -18.86
C LEU A 170 -13.54 2.49 -18.23
N SER A 171 -13.24 1.30 -18.76
CA SER A 171 -13.76 0.03 -18.22
C SER A 171 -13.26 -0.19 -16.78
N ALA A 172 -11.98 0.09 -16.54
CA ALA A 172 -11.37 -0.05 -15.22
C ALA A 172 -12.03 0.88 -14.19
N VAL A 173 -12.23 2.16 -14.51
CA VAL A 173 -12.86 3.09 -13.56
C VAL A 173 -14.32 2.74 -13.27
N LEU A 174 -15.06 2.20 -14.25
CA LEU A 174 -16.43 1.74 -14.02
C LEU A 174 -16.49 0.56 -13.04
N LEU A 175 -15.50 -0.34 -13.05
CA LEU A 175 -15.41 -1.43 -12.05
C LEU A 175 -15.14 -0.89 -10.64
N LEU A 176 -14.22 0.07 -10.49
CA LEU A 176 -13.94 0.72 -9.21
C LEU A 176 -15.16 1.47 -8.68
N ARG A 177 -15.84 2.23 -9.55
CA ARG A 177 -17.10 2.94 -9.23
C ARG A 177 -18.18 1.97 -8.80
N LEU A 178 -18.35 0.85 -9.51
CA LEU A 178 -19.34 -0.17 -9.15
C LEU A 178 -19.07 -0.75 -7.77
N ARG A 179 -17.82 -1.15 -7.48
CA ARG A 179 -17.44 -1.70 -6.17
C ARG A 179 -17.71 -0.71 -5.04
N ALA A 180 -17.32 0.54 -5.22
CA ALA A 180 -17.57 1.63 -4.29
C ALA A 180 -19.08 1.88 -4.05
N VAL A 181 -19.90 1.87 -5.10
CA VAL A 181 -21.35 2.09 -5.01
C VAL A 181 -22.07 0.95 -4.27
N LEU A 182 -21.61 -0.29 -4.44
CA LEU A 182 -22.18 -1.42 -3.69
C LEU A 182 -21.90 -1.32 -2.19
N GLY A 183 -20.78 -0.69 -1.79
CA GLY A 183 -20.45 -0.39 -0.39
C GLY A 183 -20.30 -1.61 0.53
N ALA A 184 -20.37 -2.83 -0.01
CA ALA A 184 -20.36 -4.09 0.73
C ALA A 184 -18.94 -4.68 0.81
N ASP A 185 -18.00 -3.88 1.33
CA ASP A 185 -16.60 -4.27 1.52
C ASP A 185 -16.00 -3.51 2.70
N GLU A 186 -14.83 -3.93 3.15
CA GLU A 186 -14.09 -3.26 4.21
C GLU A 186 -13.68 -1.84 3.78
N PRO A 187 -13.65 -0.86 4.71
CA PRO A 187 -13.34 0.53 4.41
C PRO A 187 -12.08 0.72 3.56
N GLU A 188 -11.00 0.00 3.85
CA GLU A 188 -9.73 0.19 3.14
C GLU A 188 -9.78 -0.28 1.67
N VAL A 189 -10.67 -1.23 1.35
CA VAL A 189 -10.91 -1.63 -0.05
C VAL A 189 -11.71 -0.55 -0.78
N LEU A 190 -12.71 0.03 -0.12
CA LEU A 190 -13.47 1.16 -0.66
C LEU A 190 -12.55 2.39 -0.84
N GLY A 191 -11.65 2.66 0.11
CA GLY A 191 -10.60 3.68 0.03
C GLY A 191 -9.69 3.53 -1.18
N ALA A 192 -9.25 2.30 -1.46
CA ALA A 192 -8.49 2.00 -2.68
C ALA A 192 -9.32 2.26 -3.95
N CYS A 193 -10.61 1.93 -3.95
CA CYS A 193 -11.51 2.24 -5.07
C CYS A 193 -11.69 3.75 -5.26
N TYR A 194 -11.95 4.53 -4.20
CA TYR A 194 -12.08 5.99 -4.29
C TYR A 194 -10.80 6.65 -4.83
N SER A 195 -9.65 6.21 -4.31
CA SER A 195 -8.34 6.70 -4.75
C SER A 195 -8.09 6.39 -6.23
N GLY A 196 -8.42 5.16 -6.67
CA GLY A 196 -8.26 4.76 -8.06
C GLY A 196 -9.18 5.55 -9.00
N VAL A 197 -10.44 5.79 -8.63
CA VAL A 197 -11.36 6.64 -9.40
C VAL A 197 -10.81 8.06 -9.52
N LEU A 198 -10.35 8.66 -8.41
CA LEU A 198 -9.76 10.00 -8.41
C LEU A 198 -8.48 10.08 -9.24
N ARG A 199 -7.69 9.00 -9.31
CA ARG A 199 -6.47 8.97 -10.14
C ARG A 199 -6.78 8.91 -11.63
N ILE A 200 -7.81 8.16 -12.04
CA ILE A 200 -8.19 8.02 -13.45
C ILE A 200 -8.95 9.25 -13.95
N GLU A 201 -9.92 9.75 -13.18
CA GLU A 201 -10.82 10.83 -13.62
C GLU A 201 -10.43 12.22 -13.11
N GLY A 202 -9.40 12.30 -12.26
CA GLY A 202 -8.89 13.54 -11.69
C GLY A 202 -9.91 14.29 -10.82
N ALA A 203 -9.76 15.61 -10.79
CA ALA A 203 -10.58 16.49 -9.95
C ALA A 203 -12.10 16.41 -10.24
N SER A 204 -12.49 15.95 -11.43
CA SER A 204 -13.90 15.80 -11.82
C SER A 204 -14.65 14.78 -10.93
N ALA A 205 -13.93 13.79 -10.38
CA ALA A 205 -14.50 12.76 -9.52
C ALA A 205 -14.64 13.17 -8.04
N ILE A 206 -14.09 14.32 -7.62
CA ILE A 206 -14.15 14.77 -6.21
C ILE A 206 -15.58 14.92 -5.74
N SER A 207 -16.47 15.50 -6.58
CA SER A 207 -17.89 15.62 -6.23
C SER A 207 -18.56 14.25 -6.07
N TRP A 208 -18.16 13.25 -6.86
CA TRP A 208 -18.69 11.89 -6.76
C TRP A 208 -18.22 11.20 -5.47
N VAL A 209 -16.93 11.30 -5.12
CA VAL A 209 -16.37 10.76 -3.86
C VAL A 209 -16.95 11.48 -2.64
N GLY A 210 -17.19 12.79 -2.75
CA GLY A 210 -17.75 13.61 -1.67
C GLY A 210 -19.09 13.11 -1.14
N ARG A 211 -19.88 12.39 -1.96
CA ARG A 211 -21.15 11.79 -1.53
C ARG A 211 -20.97 10.69 -0.48
N PHE A 212 -19.81 10.04 -0.46
CA PHE A 212 -19.50 8.99 0.52
C PHE A 212 -19.03 9.58 1.86
N LEU A 213 -18.81 10.90 1.96
CA LEU A 213 -18.53 11.56 3.25
C LEU A 213 -19.78 11.66 4.15
N THR A 214 -20.97 11.40 3.63
CA THR A 214 -22.23 11.59 4.37
C THR A 214 -22.45 10.54 5.46
N SER A 215 -21.94 9.31 5.31
CA SER A 215 -22.15 8.25 6.29
C SER A 215 -21.43 8.50 7.62
N ALA A 216 -20.36 9.31 7.62
CA ALA A 216 -19.55 9.61 8.81
C ALA A 216 -19.14 8.35 9.59
N ASP A 217 -18.75 7.31 8.85
CA ASP A 217 -18.21 6.04 9.33
C ASP A 217 -16.79 5.82 8.80
N ASP A 218 -16.20 4.66 9.06
CA ASP A 218 -14.85 4.34 8.61
C ASP A 218 -14.71 4.41 7.07
N ALA A 219 -15.76 4.07 6.31
CA ALA A 219 -15.76 4.21 4.86
C ALA A 219 -15.77 5.68 4.41
N ALA A 220 -16.48 6.55 5.14
CA ALA A 220 -16.40 8.00 4.94
C ALA A 220 -15.01 8.56 5.27
N ALA A 221 -14.32 8.00 6.27
CA ALA A 221 -12.95 8.39 6.59
C ALA A 221 -11.99 8.05 5.45
N GLU A 222 -12.13 6.88 4.84
CA GLU A 222 -11.37 6.48 3.65
C GLU A 222 -11.68 7.36 2.43
N ALA A 223 -12.94 7.78 2.24
CA ALA A 223 -13.29 8.76 1.21
C ALA A 223 -12.63 10.13 1.46
N ALA A 224 -12.57 10.58 2.72
CA ALA A 224 -11.91 11.83 3.09
C ALA A 224 -10.39 11.77 2.82
N LEU A 225 -9.74 10.65 3.17
CA LEU A 225 -8.32 10.42 2.88
C LEU A 225 -8.04 10.35 1.38
N ALA A 226 -8.90 9.69 0.60
CA ALA A 226 -8.78 9.63 -0.85
C ALA A 226 -8.86 11.04 -1.48
N ILE A 227 -9.80 11.88 -1.03
CA ILE A 227 -9.89 13.28 -1.47
C ILE A 227 -8.64 14.07 -1.06
N ALA A 228 -8.14 13.88 0.17
CA ALA A 228 -6.93 14.54 0.64
C ALA A 228 -5.71 14.19 -0.23
N GLY A 229 -5.58 12.92 -0.62
CA GLY A 229 -4.53 12.41 -1.50
C GLY A 229 -4.52 13.00 -2.92
N THR A 230 -5.55 13.75 -3.31
CA THR A 230 -5.53 14.51 -4.59
C THR A 230 -4.59 15.70 -4.55
N HIS A 231 -4.20 16.17 -3.35
CA HIS A 231 -3.40 17.38 -3.15
C HIS A 231 -3.90 18.60 -3.96
N SER A 232 -5.22 18.75 -4.05
CA SER A 232 -5.86 19.76 -4.90
C SER A 232 -6.65 20.81 -4.11
N PRO A 233 -6.73 22.05 -4.58
CA PRO A 233 -7.61 23.07 -4.01
C PRO A 233 -9.08 22.64 -3.97
N GLN A 234 -9.54 21.90 -4.98
CA GLN A 234 -10.89 21.35 -5.05
C GLN A 234 -11.14 20.31 -3.95
N GLY A 235 -10.14 19.46 -3.66
CA GLY A 235 -10.21 18.50 -2.57
C GLY A 235 -10.30 19.18 -1.21
N PHE A 236 -9.48 20.21 -0.98
CA PHE A 236 -9.60 21.05 0.21
C PHE A 236 -10.99 21.70 0.34
N ALA A 237 -11.50 22.29 -0.75
CA ALA A 237 -12.81 22.94 -0.74
C ALA A 237 -13.93 21.96 -0.37
N ALA A 238 -13.92 20.74 -0.92
CA ALA A 238 -14.90 19.71 -0.63
C ALA A 238 -14.85 19.26 0.85
N LEU A 239 -13.65 19.01 1.39
CA LEU A 239 -13.46 18.61 2.79
C LEU A 239 -13.86 19.73 3.76
N ARG A 240 -13.50 20.98 3.44
CA ARG A 240 -13.87 22.16 4.24
C ARG A 240 -15.37 22.38 4.24
N GLN A 241 -16.04 22.22 3.10
CA GLN A 241 -17.50 22.31 3.04
C GLN A 241 -18.13 21.25 3.94
N ARG A 242 -17.71 19.98 3.82
CA ARG A 242 -18.22 18.90 4.65
C ARG A 242 -17.99 19.14 6.15
N PHE A 243 -16.82 19.69 6.51
CA PHE A 243 -16.49 20.05 7.90
C PHE A 243 -17.39 21.15 8.46
N ALA A 244 -17.84 22.11 7.64
CA ALA A 244 -18.76 23.16 8.10
C ALA A 244 -20.14 22.60 8.47
N GLU A 245 -20.57 21.52 7.83
CA GLU A 245 -21.87 20.87 8.03
C GLU A 245 -21.83 19.74 9.07
N GLU A 246 -20.65 19.22 9.43
CA GLU A 246 -20.51 18.08 10.33
C GLU A 246 -20.66 18.45 11.81
N THR A 247 -21.42 17.64 12.54
CA THR A 247 -21.64 17.75 13.99
C THR A 247 -20.94 16.67 14.81
N ASP A 248 -20.73 15.48 14.23
CA ASP A 248 -20.08 14.37 14.91
C ASP A 248 -18.61 14.70 15.24
N PRO A 249 -18.21 14.73 16.53
CA PRO A 249 -16.87 15.14 16.92
C PRO A 249 -15.77 14.23 16.36
N TRP A 250 -16.03 12.94 16.23
CA TRP A 250 -15.06 12.00 15.67
C TRP A 250 -14.81 12.30 14.19
N PHE A 251 -15.87 12.40 13.38
CA PHE A 251 -15.71 12.67 11.96
C PHE A 251 -15.19 14.08 11.67
N ARG A 252 -15.49 15.08 12.53
CA ARG A 252 -14.82 16.40 12.46
C ARG A 252 -13.30 16.29 12.60
N SER A 253 -12.81 15.44 13.50
CA SER A 253 -11.37 15.20 13.68
C SER A 253 -10.76 14.50 12.45
N VAL A 254 -11.48 13.54 11.86
CA VAL A 254 -11.09 12.90 10.60
C VAL A 254 -10.98 13.93 9.48
N LEU A 255 -11.97 14.82 9.33
CA LEU A 255 -11.97 15.87 8.30
C LEU A 255 -10.82 16.88 8.50
N LEU A 256 -10.51 17.27 9.74
CA LEU A 256 -9.35 18.13 10.02
C LEU A 256 -8.03 17.45 9.65
N SER A 257 -7.89 16.16 9.95
CA SER A 257 -6.74 15.34 9.56
C SER A 257 -6.62 15.27 8.02
N ALA A 258 -7.73 15.01 7.33
CA ALA A 258 -7.77 14.99 5.86
C ALA A 258 -7.43 16.36 5.25
N ILE A 259 -7.96 17.45 5.82
CA ILE A 259 -7.65 18.82 5.40
C ILE A 259 -6.14 19.09 5.53
N ALA A 260 -5.50 18.72 6.65
CA ALA A 260 -4.06 18.86 6.82
C ALA A 260 -3.27 18.06 5.76
N LEU A 261 -3.74 16.85 5.42
CA LEU A 261 -3.12 15.97 4.42
C LEU A 261 -3.29 16.44 2.97
N THR A 262 -4.20 17.39 2.69
CA THR A 262 -4.27 18.03 1.36
C THR A 262 -2.99 18.78 1.01
N ARG A 263 -2.22 19.22 2.03
CA ARG A 263 -0.97 19.99 1.89
C ARG A 263 -1.13 21.28 1.06
N GLN A 264 -2.31 21.91 1.12
CA GLN A 264 -2.54 23.22 0.52
C GLN A 264 -2.24 24.34 1.53
N ASP A 265 -1.73 25.47 1.05
CA ASP A 265 -1.46 26.64 1.90
C ASP A 265 -2.75 27.17 2.54
N GLU A 266 -3.86 27.21 1.80
CA GLU A 266 -5.17 27.62 2.33
C GLU A 266 -5.72 26.66 3.38
N ALA A 267 -5.40 25.37 3.26
CA ALA A 267 -5.78 24.38 4.27
C ALA A 267 -5.00 24.61 5.57
N LEU A 268 -3.70 24.90 5.46
CA LEU A 268 -2.87 25.21 6.62
C LEU A 268 -3.29 26.52 7.29
N GLU A 269 -3.55 27.58 6.53
CA GLU A 269 -4.06 28.85 7.09
C GLU A 269 -5.42 28.66 7.77
N PHE A 270 -6.32 27.85 7.20
CA PHE A 270 -7.59 27.51 7.86
C PHE A 270 -7.37 26.82 9.21
N LEU A 271 -6.46 25.84 9.30
CA LEU A 271 -6.16 25.15 10.56
C LEU A 271 -5.48 26.08 11.58
N PHE A 272 -4.60 26.98 11.11
CA PHE A 272 -4.01 28.02 11.95
C PHE A 272 -5.05 29.00 12.48
N ASP A 273 -6.04 29.38 11.68
CA ASP A 273 -7.12 30.26 12.11
C ASP A 273 -7.94 29.61 13.23
N LEU A 274 -8.21 28.30 13.16
CA LEU A 274 -8.88 27.57 14.25
C LEU A 274 -8.08 27.61 15.56
N ALA A 275 -6.75 27.46 15.48
CA ALA A 275 -5.88 27.57 16.65
C ALA A 275 -5.82 29.01 17.20
N ARG A 276 -5.64 30.00 16.31
CA ARG A 276 -5.50 31.42 16.67
C ARG A 276 -6.76 32.00 17.30
N THR A 277 -7.93 31.58 16.82
CA THR A 277 -9.24 32.02 17.34
C THR A 277 -9.71 31.23 18.55
N GLU A 278 -8.88 30.30 19.05
CA GLU A 278 -9.20 29.39 20.15
C GLU A 278 -10.53 28.66 19.96
N SER A 279 -10.82 28.30 18.71
CA SER A 279 -12.02 27.55 18.34
C SER A 279 -12.18 26.30 19.21
N LEU A 280 -13.42 25.80 19.33
CA LEU A 280 -13.70 24.49 19.93
C LEU A 280 -12.90 23.36 19.26
N GLN A 281 -12.45 23.55 18.01
CA GLN A 281 -11.64 22.60 17.26
C GLN A 281 -10.14 22.91 17.26
N ALA A 282 -9.67 23.90 18.02
CA ALA A 282 -8.26 24.31 18.05
C ALA A 282 -7.31 23.15 18.38
N GLU A 283 -7.65 22.31 19.35
CA GLU A 283 -6.81 21.17 19.76
C GLU A 283 -6.69 20.13 18.65
N ALA A 284 -7.83 19.74 18.04
CA ALA A 284 -7.85 18.81 16.92
C ALA A 284 -7.14 19.37 15.68
N ALA A 285 -7.19 20.68 15.44
CA ALA A 285 -6.46 21.33 14.35
C ALA A 285 -4.93 21.29 14.59
N ILE A 286 -4.47 21.54 15.82
CA ILE A 286 -3.05 21.42 16.21
C ILE A 286 -2.56 19.98 16.00
N GLU A 287 -3.33 19.01 16.48
CA GLU A 287 -3.03 17.59 16.31
C GLU A 287 -2.95 17.22 14.82
N ALA A 288 -3.94 17.62 14.01
CA ALA A 288 -3.96 17.36 12.57
C ALA A 288 -2.74 17.94 11.85
N ILE A 289 -2.34 19.19 12.15
CA ILE A 289 -1.14 19.80 11.58
C ILE A 289 0.10 18.97 11.92
N LEU A 290 0.28 18.59 13.19
CA LEU A 290 1.48 17.89 13.65
C LEU A 290 1.58 16.46 13.12
N ARG A 291 0.46 15.72 13.09
CA ARG A 291 0.40 14.36 12.52
C ARG A 291 0.62 14.34 11.00
N ALA A 292 0.35 15.44 10.31
CA ALA A 292 0.67 15.58 8.89
C ALA A 292 2.18 15.74 8.61
N MET A 293 3.03 15.68 9.65
CA MET A 293 4.49 15.80 9.59
C MET A 293 4.94 17.09 8.88
N PRO A 294 4.62 18.26 9.46
CA PRO A 294 4.86 19.55 8.84
C PRO A 294 6.35 19.90 8.85
N SER A 295 6.73 20.92 8.08
CA SER A 295 8.10 21.44 8.10
C SER A 295 8.48 22.03 9.46
N ALA A 296 9.78 22.17 9.72
CA ALA A 296 10.28 22.81 10.94
C ALA A 296 9.79 24.26 11.07
N GLU A 297 9.60 24.97 9.95
CA GLU A 297 9.07 26.33 9.92
C GLU A 297 7.60 26.38 10.38
N ILE A 298 6.76 25.52 9.82
CA ILE A 298 5.35 25.39 10.21
C ILE A 298 5.24 25.01 11.69
N THR A 299 6.08 24.09 12.15
CA THR A 299 6.14 23.67 13.56
C THR A 299 6.47 24.85 14.48
N LYS A 300 7.47 25.66 14.14
CA LYS A 300 7.88 26.84 14.92
C LYS A 300 6.79 27.91 14.92
N ARG A 301 6.14 28.14 13.77
CA ARG A 301 5.00 29.08 13.67
C ARG A 301 3.85 28.65 14.57
N LEU A 302 3.53 27.35 14.60
CA LEU A 302 2.51 26.80 15.48
C LEU A 302 2.89 26.93 16.97
N GLU A 303 4.14 26.64 17.33
CA GLU A 303 4.67 26.80 18.70
C GLU A 303 4.49 28.23 19.22
N GLN A 304 4.86 29.22 18.40
CA GLN A 304 4.69 30.64 18.73
C GLN A 304 3.22 31.02 18.90
N MET A 305 2.33 30.46 18.07
CA MET A 305 0.90 30.75 18.10
C MET A 305 0.23 30.25 19.38
N VAL A 306 0.62 29.07 19.87
CA VAL A 306 -0.01 28.45 21.05
C VAL A 306 0.62 28.85 22.38
N ALA A 307 1.79 29.53 22.37
CA ALA A 307 2.55 29.87 23.58
C ALA A 307 1.77 30.68 24.63
N GLY A 308 0.82 31.51 24.19
CA GLY A 308 -0.05 32.32 25.06
C GLY A 308 -1.17 31.53 25.74
N ASN A 309 -1.44 30.30 25.31
CA ASN A 309 -2.55 29.48 25.78
C ASN A 309 -2.05 28.15 26.34
N GLN A 310 -2.05 27.99 27.67
CA GLN A 310 -1.52 26.80 28.34
C GLN A 310 -2.19 25.49 27.89
N ARG A 311 -3.48 25.52 27.53
CA ARG A 311 -4.21 24.35 27.04
C ARG A 311 -3.67 23.92 25.67
N LEU A 312 -3.59 24.86 24.73
CA LEU A 312 -3.09 24.58 23.37
C LEU A 312 -1.59 24.25 23.35
N ALA A 313 -0.79 24.90 24.21
CA ALA A 313 0.63 24.60 24.36
C ALA A 313 0.88 23.16 24.84
N ARG A 314 0.01 22.62 25.71
CA ARG A 314 0.09 21.20 26.13
C ARG A 314 -0.20 20.27 24.96
N VAL A 315 -1.25 20.53 24.18
CA VAL A 315 -1.58 19.71 23.00
C VAL A 315 -0.44 19.72 22.00
N PHE A 316 0.14 20.89 21.71
CA PHE A 316 1.32 21.00 20.85
C PHE A 316 2.49 20.16 21.38
N ALA A 317 2.79 20.24 22.68
CA ALA A 317 3.88 19.46 23.28
C ALA A 317 3.63 17.94 23.22
N THR A 318 2.39 17.50 23.38
CA THR A 318 2.00 16.09 23.32
C THR A 318 2.18 15.48 21.93
N HIS A 319 1.87 16.25 20.87
CA HIS A 319 1.86 15.76 19.49
C HIS A 319 3.07 16.17 18.67
N ARG A 320 4.04 16.89 19.25
CA ARG A 320 5.26 17.28 18.55
C ARG A 320 6.06 16.02 18.15
N PRO A 321 6.44 15.86 16.87
CA PRO A 321 7.23 14.72 16.43
C PRO A 321 8.52 14.62 17.24
N THR A 322 8.80 13.44 17.79
CA THR A 322 10.08 13.20 18.47
C THR A 322 11.18 13.01 17.42
N SER A 323 12.42 13.39 17.74
CA SER A 323 13.56 13.31 16.81
C SER A 323 13.80 11.90 16.24
N SER A 324 13.25 10.84 16.85
CA SER A 324 13.31 9.46 16.36
C SER A 324 12.36 9.12 15.21
N GLU A 325 11.29 9.90 14.97
CA GLU A 325 10.31 9.62 13.90
C GLU A 325 10.73 10.17 12.53
N LYS A 326 11.77 11.02 12.49
CA LYS A 326 12.28 11.61 11.24
C LYS A 326 12.95 10.61 10.29
N TRP A 327 13.39 9.44 10.77
CA TRP A 327 14.14 8.47 9.96
C TRP A 327 13.28 7.49 9.14
N SER A 328 11.95 7.52 9.30
CA SER A 328 11.06 6.55 8.62
C SER A 328 10.33 7.10 7.39
N ALA A 329 10.51 8.39 7.06
CA ALA A 329 9.81 9.06 5.95
C ALA A 329 10.70 9.40 4.74
N GLU A 330 11.99 9.05 4.78
CA GLU A 330 12.97 9.28 3.69
C GLU A 330 13.51 7.95 3.10
N SER A 331 12.75 6.86 3.17
CA SER A 331 13.07 5.55 2.55
C SER A 331 11.85 5.02 1.80
#